data_AF-A0A958Z6Z1-F1
#
_entry.id   AF-A0A958Z6Z1-F1
#
_cell.length_a   1.000
_cell.length_b   1.000
_cell.length_c   1.000
_cell.angle_alpha   90.00
_cell.angle_beta   90.00
_cell.angle_gamma   90.00
#
_symmetry.space_group_name_H-M   'P 1'
#
loop_
_entity.id
_entity.type
_entity.pdbx_description
1 polymer ?
#
loop_
_entity_poly.entity_id
_entity_poly.type
_entity_poly.pdbx_seq_one_letter_code
_entity_poly.pdbx_strand_id
1 'polypeptide(L)' 'MLVDFNTLPEDSRIWIYQANRSFTEDEIKEISSKLDVFIENWTAHGSDLESGYKIVYKRFIVIALNQN' A
#
# COMPACT_ATOMS: atom_id res chain seq x y z
N MET A 1 -1.74 -1.76 -11.18
CA MET A 1 -3.06 -2.11 -10.65
C MET A 1 -2.99 -2.26 -9.14
N LEU A 2 -4.01 -1.79 -8.43
CA LEU A 2 -4.22 -2.12 -7.01
C LEU A 2 -4.75 -3.56 -6.89
N VAL A 3 -4.07 -4.41 -6.12
CA VAL A 3 -4.43 -5.81 -5.88
C VAL A 3 -4.47 -6.12 -4.37
N ASP A 4 -5.01 -7.28 -3.98
CA ASP A 4 -4.91 -7.73 -2.59
C ASP A 4 -3.44 -7.93 -2.23
N PHE A 5 -3.01 -7.32 -1.11
CA PHE A 5 -1.65 -7.44 -0.61
C PHE A 5 -1.20 -8.91 -0.47
N ASN A 6 -2.10 -9.82 -0.11
CA ASN A 6 -1.76 -11.23 0.12
C ASN A 6 -1.57 -12.05 -1.17
N THR A 7 -1.92 -11.50 -2.34
CA THR A 7 -1.73 -12.18 -3.62
C THR A 7 -0.40 -11.82 -4.29
N LEU A 8 0.33 -10.84 -3.74
CA LEU A 8 1.62 -10.41 -4.28
C LEU A 8 2.71 -11.47 -4.03
N PRO A 9 3.63 -11.69 -5.00
CA PRO A 9 4.76 -12.60 -4.84
C PRO A 9 5.65 -12.27 -3.64
N GLU A 10 6.31 -13.29 -3.06
CA GLU A 10 7.17 -13.14 -1.88
C GLU A 10 8.44 -12.30 -2.14
N ASP A 11 8.86 -12.18 -3.39
CA ASP A 11 9.98 -11.34 -3.84
C ASP A 11 9.58 -9.90 -4.19
N SER A 12 8.31 -9.53 -3.96
CA SER A 12 7.83 -8.16 -4.11
C SER A 12 8.62 -7.19 -3.24
N ARG A 13 8.86 -5.98 -3.75
CA ARG A 13 9.50 -4.92 -2.96
C ARG A 13 8.54 -4.41 -1.90
N ILE A 14 9.03 -4.24 -0.68
CA ILE A 14 8.26 -3.75 0.46
C ILE A 14 8.80 -2.40 0.94
N TRP A 15 7.92 -1.43 1.14
CA TRP A 15 8.18 -0.22 1.91
C TRP A 15 7.33 -0.24 3.19
N ILE A 16 7.96 0.10 4.31
CA ILE A 16 7.28 0.21 5.61
C ILE A 16 7.50 1.61 6.15
N TYR A 17 6.39 2.32 6.34
CA TYR A 17 6.37 3.66 6.94
C TYR A 17 5.75 3.57 8.33
N GLN A 18 6.48 4.04 9.34
CA GLN A 18 6.04 4.05 10.72
C GLN A 18 5.54 5.44 11.13
N ALA A 19 4.36 5.50 11.74
CA ALA A 19 3.90 6.68 12.45
C ALA A 19 4.44 6.75 13.90
N ASN A 20 4.69 7.98 14.38
CA ASN A 20 5.12 8.23 15.75
C ASN A 20 4.03 7.91 16.81
N ARG A 21 2.77 7.87 16.39
CA ARG A 21 1.61 7.45 17.21
C ARG A 21 0.72 6.48 16.44
N SER A 22 -0.26 5.91 17.13
CA SER A 22 -1.30 5.14 16.47
C SER A 22 -2.28 6.07 15.74
N PHE A 23 -2.74 5.62 14.58
CA PHE A 23 -3.81 6.25 13.80
C PHE A 23 -5.16 6.03 14.47
N THR A 24 -6.03 7.03 14.34
CA THR A 24 -7.46 6.88 14.62
C THR A 24 -8.15 6.13 13.48
N GLU A 25 -9.39 5.67 13.69
CA GLU A 25 -10.16 5.01 12.64
C GLU A 25 -10.44 5.94 11.45
N ASP A 26 -10.68 7.23 11.70
CA ASP A 26 -10.94 8.19 10.64
C ASP A 26 -9.67 8.50 9.83
N GLU A 27 -8.51 8.55 10.50
CA GLU A 27 -7.22 8.66 9.81
C GLU A 27 -6.92 7.41 8.98
N ILE A 28 -7.25 6.21 9.47
CA ILE A 28 -7.09 4.97 8.69
C ILE A 28 -7.93 5.03 7.42
N LYS A 29 -9.20 5.44 7.50
CA LYS A 29 -10.06 5.60 6.32
C LYS A 29 -9.50 6.63 5.33
N GLU A 30 -9.06 7.78 5.82
CA GLU A 30 -8.47 8.83 4.99
C GLU A 30 -7.19 8.35 4.30
N ILE A 31 -6.30 7.68 5.04
CA ILE A 31 -5.06 7.11 4.51
C ILE A 31 -5.35 6.04 3.47
N SER A 32 -6.29 5.12 3.74
CA SER A 32 -6.69 4.10 2.76
C SER A 32 -7.18 4.73 1.46
N SER A 33 -8.09 5.70 1.53
CA SER A 33 -8.58 6.39 0.32
C SER A 33 -7.45 7.10 -0.44
N LYS A 34 -6.48 7.70 0.27
CA LYS A 34 -5.30 8.32 -0.35
C LYS A 34 -4.36 7.28 -0.97
N LEU A 35 -4.18 6.11 -0.35
CA LEU A 35 -3.35 5.02 -0.84
C LEU A 35 -3.94 4.39 -2.09
N ASP A 36 -5.26 4.20 -2.15
CA ASP A 36 -5.95 3.70 -3.34
C ASP A 36 -5.64 4.59 -4.56
N VAL A 37 -5.86 5.90 -4.42
CA VAL A 37 -5.56 6.89 -5.46
C VAL A 37 -4.07 6.94 -5.80
N PHE A 38 -3.20 6.90 -4.79
CA PHE A 38 -1.75 6.92 -5.01
C PHE A 38 -1.29 5.71 -5.82
N ILE A 39 -1.73 4.50 -5.45
CA ILE A 39 -1.32 3.26 -6.11
C ILE A 39 -1.87 3.17 -7.54
N GLU A 40 -3.12 3.55 -7.75
CA GLU A 40 -3.71 3.61 -9.10
C GLU A 40 -2.88 4.52 -10.01
N ASN A 41 -2.54 5.72 -9.56
CA ASN A 41 -1.72 6.66 -10.34
C ASN A 41 -0.28 6.18 -10.49
N TRP A 42 0.30 5.59 -9.45
CA TRP A 42 1.69 5.11 -9.47
C TRP A 42 1.89 3.98 -10.47
N THR A 43 0.90 3.08 -10.58
CA THR A 43 0.94 1.94 -11.50
C THR A 43 0.49 2.29 -12.92
N ALA A 44 -0.19 3.43 -13.14
CA ALA A 44 -0.64 3.86 -14.47
C ALA A 44 0.50 4.22 -15.45
N HIS A 45 1.73 4.39 -14.98
CA HIS A 45 2.90 4.73 -15.80
C HIS A 45 3.84 3.55 -16.11
N GLY A 46 3.53 2.34 -15.65
CA GLY A 46 4.31 1.13 -15.92
C GLY A 46 3.39 -0.05 -16.21
N SER A 47 3.50 -0.61 -17.40
CA SER A 47 2.47 -1.44 -18.03
C SER A 47 2.01 -2.70 -17.28
N ASP A 48 2.72 -3.16 -16.25
CA ASP A 48 2.39 -4.41 -15.53
C ASP A 48 2.68 -4.34 -14.01
N LEU A 49 2.71 -3.14 -13.43
CA LEU A 49 2.99 -2.99 -12.00
C LEU A 49 1.77 -3.37 -11.15
N GLU A 50 1.87 -4.42 -10.36
CA GLU A 50 0.87 -4.77 -9.34
C GLU A 50 1.33 -4.26 -7.98
N SER A 51 0.43 -3.61 -7.24
CA SER A 51 0.75 -3.09 -5.92
C SER A 51 -0.42 -3.25 -4.98
N GLY A 52 -0.12 -3.42 -3.69
CA GLY A 52 -1.09 -3.56 -2.63
C GLY A 52 -0.53 -2.99 -1.34
N TYR A 53 -1.40 -2.74 -0.36
CA TYR A 53 -0.97 -2.19 0.93
C TYR A 53 -1.70 -2.80 2.11
N LYS A 54 -1.13 -2.63 3.31
CA LYS A 54 -1.77 -2.91 4.59
C LYS A 54 -1.45 -1.80 5.59
N ILE A 55 -2.42 -1.53 6.47
CA ILE A 55 -2.20 -0.74 7.67
C ILE A 55 -2.20 -1.71 8.86
N VAL A 56 -1.04 -1.89 9.50
CA VAL A 56 -0.85 -2.89 10.56
C VAL A 56 -0.65 -2.19 11.90
N TYR A 57 -1.27 -2.73 12.95
CA TYR A 57 -1.24 -2.20 14.32
C TYR A 57 -1.65 -0.73 14.44
N LYS A 58 -2.46 -0.23 13.49
CA LYS A 58 -2.84 1.19 13.36
C LYS A 58 -1.63 2.11 13.37
N ARG A 59 -0.48 1.70 12.84
CA ARG A 59 0.77 2.48 12.97
C ARG A 59 1.70 2.35 11.78
N PHE A 60 1.73 1.17 11.15
CA PHE A 60 2.60 0.91 10.02
C PHE A 60 1.78 0.89 8.75
N ILE A 61 2.21 1.68 7.77
CA ILE A 61 1.74 1.57 6.39
C ILE A 61 2.76 0.71 5.67
N VAL A 62 2.31 -0.44 5.17
CA VAL A 62 3.12 -1.39 4.41
C VAL A 62 2.63 -1.35 2.97
N ILE A 63 3.51 -1.04 2.03
CA ILE A 63 3.22 -1.04 0.60
C ILE A 63 4.09 -2.10 -0.06
N ALA A 64 3.47 -2.94 -0.88
CA ALA A 64 4.15 -3.96 -1.67
C ALA A 64 4.02 -3.62 -3.17
N LEU A 65 5.07 -3.86 -3.94
CA LEU A 65 5.10 -3.68 -5.38
C LEU A 65 5.73 -4.91 -6.03
N ASN A 66 4.97 -5.53 -6.92
CA ASN A 66 5.46 -6.51 -7.87
C ASN A 66 5.83 -5.77 -9.18
N GLN A 67 7.06 -5.99 -9.63
CA GLN A 67 7.57 -5.43 -10.88
C GLN A 67 8.34 -6.55 -11.58
N ASN A 68 7.63 -7.32 -12.41
CA ASN A 68 8.18 -8.32 -13.31
C ASN A 68 8.09 -7.85 -14.77
#